data_AF-A0A819Y6S2-F1
#
_entry.id   AF-A0A819Y6S2-F1
#
_cell.length_a   1.000
_cell.length_b   1.000
_cell.length_c   1.000
_cell.angle_alpha   90.00
_cell.angle_beta   90.00
_cell.angle_gamma   90.00
#
_symmetry.space_group_name_H-M   'P 1'
#
loop_
_entity.id
_entity.type
_entity.pdbx_description
1 polymer ?
#
loop_
_entity_poly.entity_id
_entity_poly.type
_entity_poly.pdbx_seq_one_letter_code
_entity_poly.pdbx_strand_id
1 'polypeptide(L)'
;ANYVIEQNLGGVMIWAADLDDFSGKFCNNGRYPLMNAVANIIRTGQIQPIYISTRPTSTSRTYSTIKMTKFTLPLQSNALSSWTSWLTRSSPINILSQSIVCMTRINPVLFNSVNINLCSHLIIIERDLLSIDIDLFQSTLSLDILKQLKVMKRKNENLKIFYSILGQWNSKHFDLLRNDQQRQKLNKKIEQYLTNYTFDGLDIDWNIQVDQIPSLTDKHLLSTWLLELRYLFVANKYSLSIGISGEKHIIDSYYDFNIISKMVDFIRLMAFDWTRINETSLTNRVNSLENQRYNYQFNYINWLINYIKILGVSSKQISLSIQTYGRLFEFIYQNQYLIRSSRIDSSKILPYSHICKLLKTKDFIQEYDNKTSSSYLFNFKTKQLISFDTIDDIQIK
;
A
#
# COMPACT_ATOMS: atom_id res chain seq x y z
N ALA A 1 -8.96 -10.77 1.01
CA ALA A 1 -9.79 -10.46 2.16
C ALA A 1 -9.31 -11.21 3.40
N ASN A 2 -9.20 -12.53 3.27
CA ASN A 2 -9.06 -13.48 4.35
C ASN A 2 -7.78 -13.32 5.15
N TYR A 3 -6.62 -13.17 4.50
CA TYR A 3 -5.35 -13.09 5.22
C TYR A 3 -5.29 -11.85 6.13
N VAL A 4 -5.84 -10.71 5.71
CA VAL A 4 -6.02 -9.52 6.57
C VAL A 4 -6.82 -9.82 7.84
N ILE A 5 -7.92 -10.58 7.72
CA ILE A 5 -8.76 -10.97 8.85
C ILE A 5 -8.02 -11.97 9.76
N GLU A 6 -7.44 -13.00 9.18
CA GLU A 6 -6.69 -14.05 9.89
C GLU A 6 -5.51 -13.47 10.69
N GLN A 7 -4.82 -12.49 10.12
CA GLN A 7 -3.68 -11.82 10.75
C GLN A 7 -4.07 -10.65 11.66
N ASN A 8 -5.37 -10.40 11.82
CA ASN A 8 -5.93 -9.32 12.64
C ASN A 8 -5.31 -7.95 12.29
N LEU A 9 -5.18 -7.67 10.99
CA LEU A 9 -4.63 -6.40 10.51
C LEU A 9 -5.67 -5.28 10.63
N GLY A 10 -5.21 -4.03 10.65
CA GLY A 10 -6.07 -2.84 10.74
C GLY A 10 -7.00 -2.67 9.54
N GLY A 11 -6.61 -3.21 8.39
CA GLY A 11 -7.42 -3.21 7.18
C GLY A 11 -6.57 -3.30 5.93
N VAL A 12 -7.05 -2.66 4.88
CA VAL A 12 -6.44 -2.70 3.54
C VAL A 12 -6.30 -1.30 2.96
N MET A 13 -5.28 -1.14 2.13
CA MET A 13 -5.08 0.02 1.27
C MET A 13 -5.26 -0.39 -0.18
N ILE A 14 -5.98 0.41 -0.96
CA ILE A 14 -6.21 0.19 -2.39
C ILE A 14 -5.34 1.16 -3.19
N TRP A 15 -4.38 0.62 -3.95
CA TRP A 15 -3.56 1.36 -4.91
C TRP A 15 -3.88 0.90 -6.35
N ALA A 16 -4.55 1.70 -7.16
CA ALA A 16 -5.32 2.88 -6.80
C ALA A 16 -6.74 2.74 -7.37
N ALA A 17 -7.72 3.41 -6.75
CA ALA A 17 -9.13 3.21 -7.09
C ALA A 17 -9.41 3.43 -8.59
N ASP A 18 -8.69 4.35 -9.23
CA ASP A 18 -8.81 4.68 -10.65
C ASP A 18 -8.17 3.65 -11.60
N LEU A 19 -7.40 2.69 -11.09
CA LEU A 19 -6.81 1.61 -11.89
C LEU A 19 -7.70 0.35 -11.94
N ASP A 20 -8.68 0.24 -11.04
CA ASP A 20 -9.72 -0.79 -11.11
C ASP A 20 -10.67 -0.54 -12.32
N ASP A 21 -11.57 -1.47 -12.64
CA ASP A 21 -12.68 -1.20 -13.56
C ASP A 21 -13.78 -0.37 -12.88
N PHE A 22 -13.46 0.89 -12.60
CA PHE A 22 -14.37 1.86 -11.99
C PHE A 22 -15.64 2.11 -12.81
N SER A 23 -15.60 1.83 -14.12
CA SER A 23 -16.70 2.01 -15.05
C SER A 23 -17.68 0.82 -15.08
N GLY A 24 -17.19 -0.36 -14.72
CA GLY A 24 -17.90 -1.64 -14.81
C GLY A 24 -18.13 -2.15 -16.25
N LYS A 25 -17.50 -1.53 -17.25
CA LYS A 25 -17.72 -1.84 -18.67
C LYS A 25 -16.83 -2.97 -19.18
N PHE A 26 -15.75 -3.31 -18.47
CA PHE A 26 -14.68 -4.14 -19.01
C PHE A 26 -14.65 -5.54 -18.42
N CYS A 27 -14.93 -5.69 -17.13
CA CYS A 27 -14.80 -6.99 -16.44
C CYS A 27 -16.11 -7.81 -16.41
N ASN A 28 -17.26 -7.21 -16.71
CA ASN A 28 -18.60 -7.82 -16.53
C ASN A 28 -18.93 -8.17 -15.05
N ASN A 29 -18.24 -7.57 -14.09
CA ASN A 29 -18.44 -7.76 -12.65
C ASN A 29 -19.01 -6.51 -11.95
N GLY A 30 -19.60 -5.58 -12.72
CA GLY A 30 -20.03 -4.28 -12.20
C GLY A 30 -18.85 -3.33 -11.95
N ARG A 31 -19.14 -2.17 -11.35
CA ARG A 31 -18.13 -1.13 -11.07
C ARG A 31 -17.24 -1.55 -9.92
N TYR A 32 -15.93 -1.30 -10.03
CA TYR A 32 -14.92 -1.57 -9.00
C TYR A 32 -14.87 -3.04 -8.52
N PRO A 33 -14.67 -4.01 -9.42
CA PRO A 33 -14.73 -5.44 -9.07
C PRO A 33 -13.72 -5.82 -7.97
N LEU A 34 -12.47 -5.35 -8.05
CA LEU A 34 -11.46 -5.70 -7.05
C LEU A 34 -11.77 -5.01 -5.70
N MET A 35 -12.16 -3.74 -5.71
CA MET A 35 -12.50 -3.05 -4.46
C MET A 35 -13.76 -3.62 -3.80
N ASN A 36 -14.77 -4.04 -4.57
CA ASN A 36 -15.95 -4.70 -3.99
C ASN A 36 -15.60 -6.06 -3.38
N ALA A 37 -14.74 -6.85 -4.05
CA ALA A 37 -14.26 -8.12 -3.50
C ALA A 37 -13.56 -7.92 -2.14
N VAL A 38 -12.72 -6.88 -2.04
CA VAL A 38 -12.12 -6.47 -0.76
C VAL A 38 -13.20 -6.07 0.25
N ALA A 39 -14.10 -5.15 -0.13
CA ALA A 39 -15.07 -4.57 0.79
C ALA A 39 -16.04 -5.60 1.38
N ASN A 40 -16.46 -6.59 0.59
CA ASN A 40 -17.36 -7.65 1.03
C ASN A 40 -16.78 -8.49 2.18
N ILE A 41 -15.46 -8.69 2.19
CA ILE A 41 -14.78 -9.50 3.21
C ILE A 41 -14.40 -8.62 4.41
N ILE A 42 -13.78 -7.47 4.16
CA ILE A 42 -13.30 -6.61 5.23
C ILE A 42 -14.44 -6.12 6.13
N ARG A 43 -15.57 -5.70 5.54
CA ARG A 43 -16.71 -5.17 6.31
C ARG A 43 -17.44 -6.20 7.15
N THR A 44 -17.49 -7.44 6.68
CA THR A 44 -18.13 -8.53 7.43
C THR A 44 -17.20 -9.06 8.51
N GLY A 45 -15.89 -8.91 8.32
CA GLY A 45 -14.89 -9.53 9.19
C GLY A 45 -14.88 -11.05 9.12
N GLN A 46 -15.53 -11.63 8.11
CA GLN A 46 -15.72 -13.06 7.97
C GLN A 46 -14.91 -13.59 6.81
N ILE A 47 -14.09 -14.61 7.11
CA ILE A 47 -13.32 -15.36 6.12
C ILE A 47 -14.30 -16.05 5.16
N GLN A 48 -14.09 -15.86 3.86
CA GLN A 48 -14.92 -16.45 2.81
C GLN A 48 -14.23 -17.68 2.19
N PRO A 49 -14.96 -18.76 1.85
CA PRO A 49 -14.39 -19.94 1.22
C PRO A 49 -13.81 -19.60 -0.16
N ILE A 50 -12.56 -19.99 -0.40
CA ILE A 50 -11.82 -19.71 -1.64
C ILE A 50 -12.10 -20.81 -2.66
N TYR A 51 -12.66 -20.45 -3.81
CA TYR A 51 -12.83 -21.34 -4.96
C TYR A 51 -11.96 -20.83 -6.10
N ILE A 52 -10.75 -21.37 -6.24
CA ILE A 52 -9.82 -20.92 -7.29
C ILE A 52 -10.38 -21.41 -8.63
N SER A 53 -10.79 -20.48 -9.49
CA SER A 53 -11.26 -20.79 -10.84
C SER A 53 -10.08 -21.18 -11.74
N THR A 54 -9.54 -22.38 -11.59
CA THR A 54 -8.57 -22.94 -12.55
C THR A 54 -9.29 -23.65 -13.70
N ARG A 55 -8.77 -23.48 -14.92
CA ARG A 55 -9.08 -24.40 -16.02
C ARG A 55 -8.61 -25.80 -15.59
N PRO A 56 -9.34 -26.90 -15.89
CA PRO A 56 -9.03 -28.20 -15.30
C PRO A 56 -7.63 -28.65 -15.71
N THR A 57 -6.69 -28.60 -14.77
CA THR A 57 -5.41 -29.29 -14.87
C THR A 57 -5.47 -30.48 -13.93
N SER A 58 -5.46 -31.67 -14.54
CA SER A 58 -5.38 -32.94 -13.84
C SER A 58 -4.09 -32.98 -13.02
N THR A 59 -4.19 -32.93 -11.70
CA THR A 59 -3.43 -33.76 -10.73
C THR A 59 -3.71 -33.26 -9.31
N SER A 60 -4.56 -33.99 -8.57
CA SER A 60 -4.71 -33.76 -7.13
C SER A 60 -3.53 -34.41 -6.39
N ARG A 61 -2.89 -33.67 -5.48
CA ARG A 61 -2.19 -34.26 -4.34
C ARG A 61 -2.66 -33.56 -3.07
N THR A 62 -3.30 -34.34 -2.21
CA THR A 62 -3.71 -34.00 -0.84
C THR A 62 -2.49 -33.88 0.07
N TYR A 63 -2.44 -32.82 0.88
CA TYR A 63 -1.52 -32.74 2.02
C TYR A 63 -2.31 -32.47 3.30
N SER A 64 -1.95 -33.23 4.34
CA SER A 64 -2.50 -33.20 5.69
C SER A 64 -1.93 -32.05 6.52
N THR A 65 -2.81 -31.39 7.29
CA THR A 65 -2.50 -30.34 8.27
C THR A 65 -1.74 -30.85 9.50
N ILE A 66 -0.72 -30.11 9.95
CA ILE A 66 -0.08 -30.26 11.27
C ILE A 66 -0.36 -29.00 12.09
N LYS A 67 -0.84 -29.18 13.33
CA LYS A 67 -1.03 -28.13 14.34
C LYS A 67 0.31 -27.67 14.89
N MET A 68 0.49 -26.35 15.09
CA MET A 68 1.59 -25.81 15.89
C MET A 68 1.08 -25.12 17.16
N THR A 69 1.80 -25.40 18.26
CA THR A 69 1.60 -24.98 19.64
C THR A 69 2.19 -23.59 19.92
N LYS A 70 1.55 -22.88 20.86
CA LYS A 70 1.94 -21.55 21.35
C LYS A 70 3.19 -21.62 22.23
N PHE A 71 4.05 -20.60 22.13
CA PHE A 71 5.05 -20.26 23.13
C PHE A 71 4.91 -18.79 23.52
N THR A 72 5.02 -18.53 24.83
CA THR A 72 5.05 -17.21 25.47
C THR A 72 6.35 -17.05 26.22
N LEU A 73 6.96 -15.85 26.16
CA LEU A 73 8.00 -15.41 27.08
C LEU A 73 7.76 -13.95 27.51
N PRO A 74 8.24 -13.53 28.69
CA PRO A 74 7.74 -12.36 29.40
C PRO A 74 8.53 -11.09 29.11
N LEU A 75 7.82 -9.96 29.26
CA LEU A 75 8.34 -8.60 29.24
C LEU A 75 8.92 -8.21 30.61
N GLN A 76 10.02 -7.46 30.60
CA GLN A 76 10.39 -6.58 31.70
C GLN A 76 10.60 -5.15 31.18
N SER A 77 10.05 -4.22 31.94
CA SER A 77 10.08 -2.77 31.73
C SER A 77 11.07 -2.11 32.68
N ASN A 78 11.58 -0.93 32.30
CA ASN A 78 11.33 0.35 33.01
C ASN A 78 12.32 1.45 32.54
N ALA A 79 11.78 2.62 32.19
CA ALA A 79 12.18 3.97 32.67
C ALA A 79 11.70 5.06 31.70
N LEU A 80 11.04 6.10 32.25
CA LEU A 80 11.00 7.53 31.83
C LEU A 80 9.63 8.14 32.15
N SER A 81 9.49 8.75 33.32
CA SER A 81 8.22 9.23 33.89
C SER A 81 7.86 10.70 33.59
N SER A 82 8.58 11.39 32.69
CA SER A 82 8.21 12.75 32.25
C SER A 82 7.72 12.82 30.79
N TRP A 83 8.10 11.85 29.95
CA TRP A 83 7.64 11.71 28.56
C TRP A 83 6.31 10.95 28.44
N THR A 84 5.98 10.11 29.42
CA THR A 84 4.80 9.24 29.41
C THR A 84 3.48 10.00 29.50
N SER A 85 3.44 11.14 30.20
CA SER A 85 2.20 11.93 30.33
C SER A 85 1.78 12.60 29.02
N TRP A 86 2.73 13.04 28.19
CA TRP A 86 2.44 13.53 26.85
C TRP A 86 2.07 12.38 25.91
N LEU A 87 2.86 11.30 25.87
CA LEU A 87 2.63 10.13 25.00
C LEU A 87 1.27 9.43 25.25
N THR A 88 0.80 9.39 26.50
CA THR A 88 -0.53 8.84 26.83
C THR A 88 -1.68 9.73 26.33
N ARG A 89 -1.45 11.05 26.19
CA ARG A 89 -2.43 12.01 25.66
C ARG A 89 -2.36 12.18 24.14
N SER A 90 -1.20 11.89 23.54
CA SER A 90 -0.91 11.94 22.10
C SER A 90 -0.87 10.56 21.44
N SER A 91 -1.32 9.52 22.15
CA SER A 91 -1.34 8.15 21.63
C SER A 91 -2.13 8.09 20.31
N PRO A 92 -1.58 7.43 19.28
CA PRO A 92 -2.22 7.37 17.98
C PRO A 92 -3.60 6.72 18.11
N ILE A 93 -4.57 7.31 17.41
CA ILE A 93 -5.90 6.73 17.24
C ILE A 93 -5.69 5.61 16.23
N ASN A 94 -5.47 4.38 16.72
CA ASN A 94 -5.38 3.22 15.85
C ASN A 94 -6.53 3.25 14.85
N ILE A 95 -6.22 2.95 13.58
CA ILE A 95 -7.24 2.81 12.57
C ILE A 95 -8.33 1.85 13.07
N LEU A 96 -9.59 2.19 12.80
CA LEU A 96 -10.70 1.28 13.09
C LEU A 96 -10.39 -0.06 12.42
N SER A 97 -10.50 -1.15 13.19
CA SER A 97 -10.41 -2.50 12.64
C SER A 97 -11.34 -2.60 11.44
N GLN A 98 -10.88 -3.23 10.36
CA GLN A 98 -11.63 -3.38 9.10
C GLN A 98 -11.74 -2.10 8.27
N SER A 99 -10.70 -1.28 8.30
CA SER A 99 -10.62 -0.12 7.42
C SER A 99 -10.35 -0.49 5.95
N ILE A 100 -10.94 0.28 5.06
CA ILE A 100 -10.65 0.29 3.63
C ILE A 100 -10.16 1.68 3.29
N VAL A 101 -8.86 1.79 3.02
CA VAL A 101 -8.16 3.03 2.68
C VAL A 101 -8.04 3.10 1.16
N CYS A 102 -8.78 4.00 0.52
CA CYS A 102 -8.76 4.16 -0.93
C CYS A 102 -7.78 5.28 -1.31
N MET A 103 -6.82 5.00 -2.20
CA MET A 103 -5.99 6.05 -2.80
C MET A 103 -6.52 6.43 -4.18
N THR A 104 -6.59 7.73 -4.45
CA THR A 104 -7.00 8.26 -5.77
C THR A 104 -6.22 9.51 -6.11
N ARG A 105 -5.92 9.68 -7.40
CA ARG A 105 -5.37 10.92 -7.92
C ARG A 105 -6.44 11.99 -8.08
N ILE A 106 -6.07 13.25 -7.86
CA ILE A 106 -6.87 14.39 -8.28
C ILE A 106 -6.82 14.44 -9.80
N ASN A 107 -7.88 13.93 -10.42
CA ASN A 107 -8.13 14.08 -11.84
C ASN A 107 -9.62 14.40 -11.98
N PRO A 108 -9.99 15.54 -12.57
CA PRO A 108 -11.39 16.00 -12.62
C PRO A 108 -12.36 15.00 -13.27
N VAL A 109 -11.86 14.12 -14.16
CA VAL A 109 -12.67 13.07 -14.78
C VAL A 109 -12.84 11.86 -13.86
N LEU A 110 -11.78 11.45 -13.17
CA LEU A 110 -11.75 10.23 -12.37
C LEU A 110 -12.24 10.45 -10.93
N PHE A 111 -12.02 11.63 -10.36
CA PHE A 111 -12.32 11.93 -8.97
C PHE A 111 -13.82 11.84 -8.67
N ASN A 112 -14.67 12.25 -9.61
CA ASN A 112 -16.13 12.09 -9.53
C ASN A 112 -16.61 10.64 -9.59
N SER A 113 -15.79 9.74 -10.13
CA SER A 113 -16.18 8.34 -10.29
C SER A 113 -15.98 7.52 -9.02
N VAL A 114 -15.11 7.97 -8.11
CA VAL A 114 -14.72 7.26 -6.87
C VAL A 114 -15.95 6.94 -6.03
N ASN A 115 -16.19 5.64 -5.84
CA ASN A 115 -17.26 5.18 -4.96
C ASN A 115 -16.82 5.28 -3.49
N ILE A 116 -17.03 6.46 -2.89
CA ILE A 116 -16.68 6.75 -1.49
C ILE A 116 -17.43 5.88 -0.48
N ASN A 117 -18.52 5.21 -0.87
CA ASN A 117 -19.21 4.25 -0.01
C ASN A 117 -18.47 2.92 0.10
N LEU A 118 -17.38 2.71 -0.66
CA LEU A 118 -16.46 1.58 -0.47
C LEU A 118 -15.34 1.91 0.53
N CYS A 119 -15.14 3.20 0.83
CA CYS A 119 -13.96 3.69 1.53
C CYS A 119 -14.33 4.13 2.96
N SER A 120 -13.48 3.76 3.92
CA SER A 120 -13.48 4.36 5.26
C SER A 120 -12.57 5.60 5.30
N HIS A 121 -11.47 5.53 4.56
CA HIS A 121 -10.49 6.60 4.40
C HIS A 121 -10.27 6.82 2.91
N LEU A 122 -10.22 8.07 2.47
CA LEU A 122 -9.89 8.48 1.11
C LEU A 122 -8.60 9.30 1.17
N ILE A 123 -7.51 8.75 0.66
CA ILE A 123 -6.26 9.48 0.51
C ILE A 123 -6.20 10.09 -0.88
N ILE A 124 -6.01 11.39 -0.92
CA ILE A 124 -5.98 12.17 -2.14
C ILE A 124 -4.53 12.46 -2.52
N ILE A 125 -4.20 12.05 -3.74
CA ILE A 125 -2.91 12.25 -4.36
C ILE A 125 -2.99 13.48 -5.28
N GLU A 126 -2.26 14.53 -4.94
CA GLU A 126 -1.99 15.66 -5.84
C GLU A 126 -0.73 15.37 -6.69
N ARG A 127 -0.61 15.95 -7.89
CA ARG A 127 0.57 15.73 -8.75
C ARG A 127 1.83 16.34 -8.11
N ASP A 128 2.96 15.63 -8.26
CA ASP A 128 4.37 16.03 -8.04
C ASP A 128 4.58 17.37 -7.32
N LEU A 129 4.41 17.37 -6.00
CA LEU A 129 4.73 18.52 -5.13
C LEU A 129 6.23 18.69 -4.89
N LEU A 130 7.06 17.86 -5.53
CA LEU A 130 8.50 17.77 -5.32
C LEU A 130 9.32 18.39 -6.47
N SER A 131 8.69 19.17 -7.35
CA SER A 131 9.42 20.12 -8.20
C SER A 131 9.91 21.28 -7.33
N ILE A 132 11.00 21.05 -6.58
CA ILE A 132 12.10 21.92 -6.07
C ILE A 132 11.85 23.40 -5.68
N ASP A 133 10.82 24.07 -6.17
CA ASP A 133 10.41 25.39 -5.73
C ASP A 133 9.68 25.29 -4.38
N ILE A 134 10.08 26.17 -3.46
CA ILE A 134 9.67 26.29 -2.05
C ILE A 134 8.14 26.53 -1.85
N ASP A 135 7.39 26.57 -2.96
CA ASP A 135 5.93 26.57 -3.02
C ASP A 135 5.33 25.15 -3.08
N LEU A 136 5.85 24.28 -2.21
CA LEU A 136 5.28 22.98 -1.78
C LEU A 136 3.76 22.99 -1.45
N PHE A 137 3.12 24.17 -1.42
CA PHE A 137 1.69 24.34 -1.14
C PHE A 137 1.08 25.54 -1.89
N GLN A 138 1.53 25.88 -3.11
CA GLN A 138 0.62 26.56 -4.02
C GLN A 138 -0.47 25.55 -4.41
N SER A 139 -1.55 25.52 -3.63
CA SER A 139 -2.65 24.58 -3.80
C SER A 139 -3.11 24.56 -5.25
N THR A 140 -2.96 23.43 -5.94
CA THR A 140 -3.63 23.22 -7.25
C THR A 140 -5.05 22.68 -7.07
N LEU A 141 -5.48 22.48 -5.81
CA LEU A 141 -6.87 22.18 -5.44
C LEU A 141 -7.80 23.29 -5.91
N SER A 142 -8.40 23.09 -7.08
CA SER A 142 -9.41 24.00 -7.62
C SER A 142 -10.64 24.04 -6.70
N LEU A 143 -11.38 25.15 -6.77
CA LEU A 143 -12.67 25.29 -6.07
C LEU A 143 -13.62 24.12 -6.36
N ASP A 144 -13.53 23.53 -7.56
CA ASP A 144 -14.37 22.39 -7.94
C ASP A 144 -13.98 21.11 -7.22
N ILE A 145 -12.68 20.84 -7.03
CA ILE A 145 -12.25 19.71 -6.19
C ILE A 145 -12.73 19.92 -4.75
N LEU A 146 -12.58 21.12 -4.19
CA LEU A 146 -13.05 21.41 -2.83
C LEU A 146 -14.55 21.24 -2.66
N LYS A 147 -15.36 21.65 -3.65
CA LYS A 147 -16.80 21.36 -3.68
C LYS A 147 -17.07 19.86 -3.71
N GLN A 148 -16.31 19.10 -4.51
CA GLN A 148 -16.44 17.64 -4.59
C GLN A 148 -16.10 16.96 -3.26
N LEU A 149 -15.05 17.39 -2.54
CA LEU A 149 -14.73 16.88 -1.21
C LEU A 149 -15.88 17.07 -0.22
N LYS A 150 -16.49 18.27 -0.23
CA LYS A 150 -17.66 18.57 0.61
C LYS A 150 -18.85 17.66 0.25
N VAL A 151 -19.08 17.41 -1.04
CA VAL A 151 -20.14 16.48 -1.49
C VAL A 151 -19.84 15.04 -1.04
N MET A 152 -18.60 14.59 -1.13
CA MET A 152 -18.20 13.25 -0.67
C MET A 152 -18.45 13.09 0.83
N LYS A 153 -18.03 14.06 1.66
CA LYS A 153 -18.30 14.05 3.11
C LYS A 153 -19.80 14.06 3.44
N ARG A 154 -20.63 14.78 2.67
CA ARG A 154 -22.10 14.73 2.85
C ARG A 154 -22.71 13.37 2.50
N LYS A 155 -22.13 12.65 1.55
CA LYS A 155 -22.61 11.31 1.15
C LYS A 155 -22.17 10.22 2.12
N ASN A 156 -21.02 10.38 2.77
CA ASN A 156 -20.51 9.48 3.79
C ASN A 156 -19.88 10.31 4.92
N GLU A 157 -20.67 10.60 5.95
CA GLU A 157 -20.25 11.44 7.09
C GLU A 157 -19.12 10.82 7.91
N ASN A 158 -18.94 9.49 7.82
CA ASN A 158 -17.86 8.76 8.48
C ASN A 158 -16.57 8.72 7.66
N LEU A 159 -16.58 9.19 6.41
CA LEU A 159 -15.41 9.19 5.54
C LEU A 159 -14.33 10.14 6.08
N LYS A 160 -13.13 9.61 6.27
CA LYS A 160 -11.95 10.41 6.57
C LYS A 160 -11.18 10.72 5.29
N ILE A 161 -10.94 12.00 5.00
CA ILE A 161 -10.23 12.44 3.79
C ILE A 161 -8.84 12.93 4.19
N PHE A 162 -7.82 12.35 3.57
CA PHE A 162 -6.42 12.63 3.84
C PHE A 162 -5.80 13.33 2.63
N TYR A 163 -4.90 14.26 2.92
CA TYR A 163 -4.00 14.82 1.93
C TYR A 163 -2.69 14.02 1.90
N SER A 164 -2.24 13.54 0.74
CA SER A 164 -0.97 12.80 0.64
C SER A 164 0.16 13.67 0.11
N ILE A 165 1.28 13.68 0.83
CA ILE A 165 2.57 14.14 0.32
C ILE A 165 3.19 12.93 -0.37
N LEU A 166 3.12 12.90 -1.70
CA LEU A 166 3.65 11.81 -2.52
C LEU A 166 5.17 11.76 -2.57
N GLY A 167 5.69 10.54 -2.72
CA GLY A 167 7.12 10.25 -2.76
C GLY A 167 7.75 10.40 -4.14
N GLN A 168 8.94 10.99 -4.13
CA GLN A 168 10.15 10.75 -4.96
C GLN A 168 11.30 11.33 -4.12
N TRP A 169 11.39 10.88 -2.86
CA TRP A 169 12.23 11.51 -1.85
C TRP A 169 13.69 11.35 -2.25
N ASN A 170 14.29 12.46 -2.64
CA ASN A 170 15.68 12.61 -3.04
C ASN A 170 16.43 13.55 -2.09
N SER A 171 17.74 13.64 -2.26
CA SER A 171 18.67 14.48 -1.47
C SER A 171 18.14 15.87 -1.06
N LYS A 172 17.49 16.62 -1.95
CA LYS A 172 16.99 17.97 -1.64
C LYS A 172 15.89 17.98 -0.58
N HIS A 173 15.05 16.96 -0.55
CA HIS A 173 14.01 16.81 0.46
C HIS A 173 14.61 16.47 1.82
N PHE A 174 15.65 15.63 1.82
CA PHE A 174 16.39 15.32 3.04
C PHE A 174 17.09 16.58 3.57
N ASP A 175 17.68 17.41 2.71
CA ASP A 175 18.28 18.70 3.14
C ASP A 175 17.25 19.65 3.75
N LEU A 176 16.06 19.75 3.15
CA LEU A 176 14.96 20.53 3.72
C LEU A 176 14.57 20.04 5.11
N LEU A 177 14.44 18.72 5.27
CA LEU A 177 14.08 18.13 6.55
C LEU A 177 15.22 18.19 7.57
N ARG A 178 16.49 18.19 7.16
CA ARG A 178 17.64 18.36 8.07
C ARG A 178 17.72 19.77 8.63
N ASN A 179 17.22 20.78 7.90
CA ASN A 179 17.19 22.16 8.35
C ASN A 179 15.96 22.43 9.25
N ASP A 180 16.19 22.68 10.53
CA ASP A 180 15.12 22.93 11.51
C ASP A 180 14.18 24.07 11.10
N GLN A 181 14.71 25.19 10.61
CA GLN A 181 13.88 26.34 10.21
C GLN A 181 13.01 26.01 9.00
N GLN A 182 13.54 25.29 8.02
CA GLN A 182 12.80 24.88 6.83
C GLN A 182 11.76 23.81 7.15
N ARG A 183 12.12 22.81 7.97
CA ARG A 183 11.20 21.78 8.46
C ARG A 183 10.04 22.37 9.28
N GLN A 184 10.31 23.32 10.18
CA GLN A 184 9.25 23.99 10.94
C GLN A 184 8.35 24.86 10.04
N LYS A 185 8.93 25.52 9.02
CA LYS A 185 8.15 26.24 8.00
C LYS A 185 7.25 25.29 7.20
N LEU A 186 7.75 24.11 6.84
CA LEU A 186 6.98 23.05 6.17
C LEU A 186 5.81 22.59 7.05
N ASN A 187 6.08 22.27 8.32
CA ASN A 187 5.08 21.80 9.28
C ASN A 187 3.92 22.80 9.44
N LYS A 188 4.25 24.09 9.56
CA LYS A 188 3.24 25.16 9.65
C LYS A 188 2.40 25.27 8.38
N LYS A 189 3.01 25.15 7.19
CA LYS A 189 2.27 25.14 5.92
C LYS A 189 1.32 23.94 5.84
N ILE A 190 1.77 22.75 6.26
CA ILE A 190 0.94 21.53 6.31
C ILE A 190 -0.30 21.77 7.18
N GLU A 191 -0.12 22.24 8.41
CA GLU A 191 -1.24 22.49 9.33
C GLU A 191 -2.25 23.51 8.77
N GLN A 192 -1.74 24.59 8.16
CA GLN A 192 -2.58 25.59 7.48
C GLN A 192 -3.37 24.96 6.32
N TYR A 193 -2.73 24.09 5.53
CA TYR A 193 -3.36 23.42 4.40
C TYR A 193 -4.49 22.49 4.84
N LEU A 194 -4.25 21.65 5.86
CA LEU A 194 -5.26 20.74 6.41
C LEU A 194 -6.47 21.52 6.94
N THR A 195 -6.21 22.63 7.63
CA THR A 195 -7.23 23.50 8.22
C THR A 195 -8.07 24.20 7.15
N ASN A 196 -7.44 24.81 6.14
CA ASN A 196 -8.13 25.56 5.10
C ASN A 196 -9.04 24.67 4.22
N TYR A 197 -8.66 23.41 4.03
CA TYR A 197 -9.31 22.51 3.10
C TYR A 197 -10.09 21.36 3.76
N THR A 198 -10.29 21.42 5.07
CA THR A 198 -11.14 20.48 5.85
C THR A 198 -10.74 19.01 5.72
N PHE A 199 -9.44 18.76 5.60
CA PHE A 199 -8.87 17.41 5.64
C PHE A 199 -8.92 16.84 7.06
N ASP A 200 -9.10 15.52 7.18
CA ASP A 200 -9.10 14.82 8.47
C ASP A 200 -7.70 14.36 8.89
N GLY A 201 -6.74 14.40 7.97
CA GLY A 201 -5.38 13.95 8.26
C GLY A 201 -4.39 14.18 7.12
N LEU A 202 -3.12 13.96 7.45
CA LEU A 202 -2.01 13.92 6.52
C LEU A 202 -1.61 12.48 6.26
N ASP A 203 -1.31 12.21 5.00
CA ASP A 203 -0.65 11.02 4.56
C ASP A 203 0.76 11.33 4.05
N ILE A 204 1.75 10.57 4.46
CA ILE A 204 3.12 10.66 3.94
C ILE A 204 3.39 9.39 3.15
N ASP A 205 3.66 9.50 1.86
CA ASP A 205 4.18 8.39 1.07
C ASP A 205 5.71 8.46 1.06
N TRP A 206 6.36 7.72 1.98
CA TRP A 206 7.80 7.78 2.17
C TRP A 206 8.53 6.81 1.23
N ASN A 207 8.36 7.03 -0.08
CA ASN A 207 9.03 6.28 -1.12
C ASN A 207 10.35 6.94 -1.51
N ILE A 208 11.46 6.31 -1.13
CA ILE A 208 12.82 6.85 -1.27
C ILE A 208 13.38 6.45 -2.63
N GLN A 209 13.90 7.43 -3.39
CA GLN A 209 14.74 7.12 -4.53
C GLN A 209 16.14 6.84 -4.01
N VAL A 210 16.70 5.68 -4.37
CA VAL A 210 18.07 5.29 -4.00
C VAL A 210 19.06 6.03 -4.90
N ASP A 211 19.06 7.36 -4.83
CA ASP A 211 20.10 8.20 -5.45
C ASP A 211 21.27 8.46 -4.48
N GLN A 212 21.10 8.17 -3.18
CA GLN A 212 22.13 8.29 -2.15
C GLN A 212 22.12 7.12 -1.17
N ILE A 213 23.32 6.76 -0.68
CA ILE A 213 23.48 5.84 0.44
C ILE A 213 22.97 6.57 1.70
N PRO A 214 22.01 5.98 2.45
CA PRO A 214 21.52 6.61 3.68
C PRO A 214 22.65 6.85 4.68
N SER A 215 22.69 8.05 5.26
CA SER A 215 23.48 8.28 6.47
C SER A 215 22.71 7.78 7.70
N LEU A 216 23.39 7.42 8.79
CA LEU A 216 22.74 7.08 10.07
C LEU A 216 21.81 8.21 10.56
N THR A 217 22.15 9.45 10.26
CA THR A 217 21.34 10.64 10.55
C THR A 217 19.98 10.59 9.83
N ASP A 218 19.93 10.02 8.63
CA ASP A 218 18.70 9.97 7.82
C ASP A 218 17.65 9.00 8.38
N LYS A 219 18.09 7.97 9.12
CA LYS A 219 17.18 7.04 9.80
C LYS A 219 16.33 7.73 10.86
N HIS A 220 16.91 8.68 11.59
CA HIS A 220 16.20 9.42 12.63
C HIS A 220 15.42 10.62 12.09
N LEU A 221 15.75 11.11 10.89
CA LEU A 221 15.11 12.27 10.28
C LEU A 221 13.60 12.11 10.13
N LEU A 222 13.16 10.97 9.57
CA LEU A 222 11.74 10.65 9.45
C LEU A 222 11.05 10.63 10.82
N SER A 223 11.70 10.00 11.81
CA SER A 223 11.16 9.87 13.17
C SER A 223 11.01 11.24 13.85
N THR A 224 11.99 12.12 13.71
CA THR A 224 11.94 13.50 14.20
C THR A 224 10.79 14.27 13.55
N TRP A 225 10.65 14.17 12.24
CA TRP A 225 9.60 14.88 11.52
C TRP A 225 8.20 14.39 11.89
N LEU A 226 8.00 13.07 12.00
CA LEU A 226 6.73 12.49 12.44
C LEU A 226 6.37 12.90 13.88
N LEU A 227 7.35 13.03 14.77
CA LEU A 227 7.14 13.51 16.13
C LEU A 227 6.64 14.97 16.13
N GLU A 228 7.29 15.85 15.36
CA GLU A 228 6.89 17.25 15.24
C GLU A 228 5.47 17.38 14.64
N LEU A 229 5.16 16.62 13.59
CA LEU A 229 3.82 16.60 12.99
C LEU A 229 2.78 16.08 13.98
N ARG A 230 3.06 14.98 14.68
CA ARG A 230 2.15 14.45 15.69
C ARG A 230 1.87 15.50 16.77
N TYR A 231 2.89 16.21 17.24
CA TYR A 231 2.73 17.29 18.22
C TYR A 231 1.75 18.37 17.75
N LEU A 232 1.88 18.84 16.50
CA LEU A 232 0.95 19.82 15.92
C LEU A 232 -0.47 19.25 15.78
N PHE A 233 -0.58 17.98 15.44
CA PHE A 233 -1.86 17.35 15.12
C PHE A 233 -2.72 17.02 16.35
N VAL A 234 -2.14 16.99 17.56
CA VAL A 234 -2.90 16.72 18.80
C VAL A 234 -4.04 17.71 19.01
N ALA A 235 -3.78 19.01 18.85
CA ALA A 235 -4.76 20.06 19.13
C ALA A 235 -5.97 20.00 18.19
N ASN A 236 -5.71 19.79 16.90
CA ASN A 236 -6.72 19.75 15.84
C ASN A 236 -7.25 18.33 15.56
N LYS A 237 -6.77 17.32 16.29
CA LYS A 237 -7.12 15.90 16.12
C LYS A 237 -6.93 15.39 14.69
N TYR A 238 -5.94 15.89 13.98
CA TYR A 238 -5.60 15.38 12.66
C TYR A 238 -4.99 13.98 12.77
N SER A 239 -5.39 13.11 11.86
CA SER A 239 -4.77 11.80 11.72
C SER A 239 -3.49 11.88 10.89
N LEU A 240 -2.53 11.00 11.15
CA LEU A 240 -1.27 10.89 10.44
C LEU A 240 -1.06 9.45 10.00
N SER A 241 -0.89 9.23 8.71
CA SER A 241 -0.56 7.92 8.14
C SER A 241 0.74 7.97 7.34
N ILE A 242 1.41 6.82 7.24
CA ILE A 242 2.65 6.69 6.48
C ILE A 242 2.65 5.45 5.59
N GLY A 243 3.11 5.62 4.36
CA GLY A 243 3.34 4.58 3.37
C GLY A 243 4.80 4.19 3.42
N ILE A 244 5.06 2.89 3.62
CA ILE A 244 6.43 2.37 3.75
C ILE A 244 6.72 1.31 2.71
N SER A 245 7.99 1.23 2.31
CA SER A 245 8.48 0.22 1.38
C SER A 245 8.34 -1.19 1.94
N GLY A 246 8.03 -2.13 1.06
CA GLY A 246 8.08 -3.57 1.36
C GLY A 246 9.45 -4.21 1.18
N GLU A 247 10.51 -3.42 0.95
CA GLU A 247 11.87 -3.92 0.72
C GLU A 247 12.70 -3.89 2.00
N LYS A 248 13.23 -5.06 2.39
CA LYS A 248 13.98 -5.23 3.65
C LYS A 248 15.11 -4.21 3.83
N HIS A 249 15.89 -3.98 2.77
CA HIS A 249 17.06 -3.10 2.86
C HIS A 249 16.66 -1.63 3.11
N ILE A 250 15.53 -1.18 2.56
CA ILE A 250 14.97 0.16 2.84
C ILE A 250 14.43 0.18 4.28
N ILE A 251 13.69 -0.85 4.68
CA ILE A 251 13.13 -0.95 6.02
C ILE A 251 14.21 -0.82 7.10
N ASP A 252 15.29 -1.59 6.98
CA ASP A 252 16.35 -1.63 7.99
C ASP A 252 17.13 -0.31 8.08
N SER A 253 17.25 0.38 6.94
CA SER A 253 18.08 1.58 6.81
C SER A 253 17.33 2.85 7.21
N TYR A 254 16.03 2.95 6.92
CA TYR A 254 15.30 4.22 7.02
C TYR A 254 14.21 4.26 8.09
N TYR A 255 13.78 3.10 8.62
CA TYR A 255 12.65 3.06 9.54
C TYR A 255 13.08 2.72 10.96
N ASP A 256 12.69 3.57 11.91
CA ASP A 256 12.70 3.28 13.34
C ASP A 256 11.27 3.07 13.83
N PHE A 257 10.80 1.82 13.79
CA PHE A 257 9.43 1.48 14.17
C PHE A 257 9.13 1.68 15.65
N ASN A 258 10.13 1.78 16.53
CA ASN A 258 9.90 2.10 17.93
C ASN A 258 9.38 3.55 18.11
N ILE A 259 9.71 4.44 17.16
CA ILE A 259 9.19 5.80 17.11
C ILE A 259 8.01 5.90 16.14
N ILE A 260 8.17 5.44 14.89
CA ILE A 260 7.15 5.57 13.84
C ILE A 260 5.80 5.03 14.31
N SER A 261 5.76 3.82 14.90
CA SER A 261 4.50 3.20 15.36
C SER A 261 3.77 3.99 16.45
N LYS A 262 4.48 4.83 17.21
CA LYS A 262 3.89 5.72 18.23
C LYS A 262 3.45 7.06 17.66
N MET A 263 3.96 7.45 16.49
CA MET A 263 3.66 8.76 15.90
C MET A 263 2.54 8.70 14.86
N VAL A 264 2.26 7.54 14.25
CA VAL A 264 1.27 7.41 13.16
C VAL A 264 0.06 6.58 13.59
N ASP A 265 -1.12 6.89 13.06
CA ASP A 265 -2.37 6.17 13.33
C ASP A 265 -2.45 4.83 12.59
N PHE A 266 -1.88 4.78 11.38
CA PHE A 266 -1.72 3.54 10.62
C PHE A 266 -0.58 3.62 9.60
N ILE A 267 -0.09 2.44 9.24
CA ILE A 267 1.00 2.23 8.30
C ILE A 267 0.42 1.51 7.08
N ARG A 268 0.52 2.13 5.90
CA ARG A 268 0.22 1.47 4.61
C ARG A 268 1.46 0.72 4.18
N LEU A 269 1.38 -0.60 4.18
CA LEU A 269 2.50 -1.46 3.87
C LEU A 269 2.45 -1.82 2.39
N MET A 270 3.41 -1.32 1.60
CA MET A 270 3.49 -1.57 0.15
C MET A 270 4.01 -2.99 -0.15
N ALA A 271 3.16 -3.98 0.15
CA ALA A 271 3.45 -5.40 0.01
C ALA A 271 3.05 -5.96 -1.36
N PHE A 272 3.45 -5.24 -2.42
CA PHE A 272 3.15 -5.56 -3.81
C PHE A 272 4.21 -4.92 -4.72
N ASP A 273 4.05 -5.01 -6.03
CA ASP A 273 4.92 -4.36 -7.02
C ASP A 273 6.39 -4.80 -7.04
N TRP A 274 6.75 -5.88 -6.33
CA TRP A 274 8.14 -6.33 -6.29
C TRP A 274 8.60 -6.84 -7.65
N THR A 275 9.44 -6.03 -8.32
CA THR A 275 10.07 -6.39 -9.59
C THR A 275 11.50 -6.90 -9.38
N ARG A 276 12.02 -7.59 -10.40
CA ARG A 276 13.43 -7.98 -10.47
C ARG A 276 14.14 -7.19 -11.54
N ILE A 277 15.42 -6.90 -11.31
CA ILE A 277 16.29 -6.25 -12.29
C ILE A 277 16.48 -7.24 -13.45
N ASN A 278 16.23 -6.77 -14.67
CA ASN A 278 16.42 -7.50 -15.94
C ASN A 278 15.66 -8.84 -16.07
N GLU A 279 14.75 -9.15 -15.14
CA GLU A 279 13.96 -10.40 -15.14
C GLU A 279 12.45 -10.11 -15.06
N THR A 280 11.64 -11.02 -15.61
CA THR A 280 10.20 -11.08 -15.33
C THR A 280 9.93 -11.54 -13.90
N SER A 281 8.81 -11.13 -13.31
CA SER A 281 8.51 -11.45 -11.90
C SER A 281 7.01 -11.44 -11.61
N LEU A 282 6.61 -12.16 -10.56
CA LEU A 282 5.30 -12.03 -9.95
C LEU A 282 5.36 -10.94 -8.87
N THR A 283 4.53 -9.91 -9.02
CA THR A 283 4.54 -8.71 -8.19
C THR A 283 3.57 -8.77 -7.01
N ASN A 284 2.70 -9.78 -6.98
CA ASN A 284 1.56 -9.87 -6.07
C ASN A 284 1.63 -11.07 -5.10
N ARG A 285 2.83 -11.61 -4.87
CA ARG A 285 3.08 -12.86 -4.14
C ARG A 285 2.66 -12.82 -2.67
N VAL A 286 1.79 -13.74 -2.27
CA VAL A 286 1.44 -13.96 -0.86
C VAL A 286 2.54 -14.76 -0.16
N ASN A 287 3.03 -15.79 -0.84
CA ASN A 287 4.00 -16.76 -0.33
C ASN A 287 5.29 -16.80 -1.17
N SER A 288 6.32 -17.48 -0.66
CA SER A 288 7.62 -17.60 -1.33
C SER A 288 7.53 -18.36 -2.66
N LEU A 289 8.32 -17.93 -3.64
CA LEU A 289 8.51 -18.65 -4.91
C LEU A 289 9.58 -19.76 -4.80
N GLU A 290 10.51 -19.66 -3.84
CA GLU A 290 11.73 -20.48 -3.76
C GLU A 290 11.91 -21.16 -2.39
N ASN A 291 12.63 -22.30 -2.39
CA ASN A 291 13.24 -22.90 -1.21
C ASN A 291 14.52 -22.11 -0.82
N GLN A 292 14.36 -21.14 0.06
CA GLN A 292 15.34 -20.51 0.97
C GLN A 292 16.86 -20.49 0.58
N ARG A 293 17.28 -19.96 -0.59
CA ARG A 293 18.74 -19.86 -0.91
C ARG A 293 19.34 -18.48 -1.27
N TYR A 294 18.58 -17.44 -1.63
CA TYR A 294 19.14 -16.11 -1.97
C TYR A 294 18.49 -14.88 -1.29
N ASN A 295 19.17 -13.73 -1.18
CA ASN A 295 18.68 -12.50 -0.52
C ASN A 295 17.37 -11.90 -1.09
N TYR A 296 16.95 -12.29 -2.31
CA TYR A 296 15.63 -11.96 -2.87
C TYR A 296 14.47 -12.78 -2.27
N GLN A 297 14.77 -13.56 -1.22
CA GLN A 297 13.86 -14.37 -0.44
C GLN A 297 12.75 -13.59 0.27
N PHE A 298 12.82 -12.27 0.37
CA PHE A 298 11.98 -11.52 1.32
C PHE A 298 10.82 -10.73 0.68
N ASN A 299 10.60 -10.87 -0.62
CA ASN A 299 9.59 -10.09 -1.33
C ASN A 299 8.27 -10.86 -1.46
N TYR A 300 7.60 -11.14 -0.33
CA TYR A 300 6.23 -11.69 -0.30
C TYR A 300 5.48 -11.26 0.96
N ILE A 301 4.15 -11.22 0.88
CA ILE A 301 3.28 -10.61 1.91
C ILE A 301 3.46 -11.27 3.28
N ASN A 302 3.46 -12.62 3.35
CA ASN A 302 3.51 -13.32 4.63
C ASN A 302 4.79 -13.00 5.43
N TRP A 303 5.95 -13.01 4.76
CA TRP A 303 7.21 -12.66 5.44
C TRP A 303 7.23 -11.20 5.86
N LEU A 304 6.82 -10.28 5.00
CA LEU A 304 6.92 -8.85 5.29
C LEU A 304 6.04 -8.47 6.49
N ILE A 305 4.82 -9.02 6.56
CA ILE A 305 3.93 -8.79 7.69
C ILE A 305 4.54 -9.30 8.99
N ASN A 306 5.09 -10.52 8.99
CA ASN A 306 5.76 -11.07 10.17
C ASN A 306 6.99 -10.24 10.56
N TYR A 307 7.76 -9.78 9.58
CA TYR A 307 8.94 -8.96 9.81
C TYR A 307 8.60 -7.63 10.48
N ILE A 308 7.62 -6.90 9.96
CA ILE A 308 7.16 -5.62 10.51
C ILE A 308 6.57 -5.77 11.91
N LYS A 309 5.85 -6.88 12.19
CA LYS A 309 5.38 -7.21 13.54
C LYS A 309 6.54 -7.43 14.52
N ILE A 310 7.59 -8.15 14.12
CA ILE A 310 8.80 -8.36 14.94
C ILE A 310 9.49 -7.02 15.27
N LEU A 311 9.46 -6.06 14.34
CA LEU A 311 9.99 -4.71 14.56
C LEU A 311 9.10 -3.82 15.46
N GLY A 312 8.02 -4.37 16.03
CA GLY A 312 7.22 -3.71 17.06
C GLY A 312 5.94 -3.04 16.56
N VAL A 313 5.58 -3.20 15.28
CA VAL A 313 4.33 -2.63 14.75
C VAL A 313 3.14 -3.52 15.12
N SER A 314 2.10 -2.91 15.68
CA SER A 314 0.86 -3.60 16.01
C SER A 314 0.13 -4.06 14.75
N SER A 315 -0.42 -5.27 14.76
CA SER A 315 -1.20 -5.80 13.62
C SER A 315 -2.34 -4.86 13.22
N LYS A 316 -3.05 -4.31 14.21
CA LYS A 316 -4.16 -3.36 14.01
C LYS A 316 -3.74 -2.02 13.40
N GLN A 317 -2.45 -1.70 13.40
CA GLN A 317 -1.92 -0.48 12.78
C GLN A 317 -1.54 -0.70 11.31
N ILE A 318 -1.45 -1.96 10.85
CA ILE A 318 -1.04 -2.30 9.49
C ILE A 318 -2.25 -2.27 8.56
N SER A 319 -2.16 -1.49 7.50
CA SER A 319 -3.05 -1.51 6.34
C SER A 319 -2.32 -2.21 5.18
N LEU A 320 -2.76 -3.43 4.84
CA LEU A 320 -2.14 -4.21 3.77
C LEU A 320 -2.51 -3.62 2.41
N SER A 321 -1.52 -3.23 1.63
CA SER A 321 -1.78 -2.61 0.33
C SER A 321 -2.06 -3.63 -0.76
N ILE A 322 -3.04 -3.31 -1.60
CA ILE A 322 -3.55 -4.13 -2.70
C ILE A 322 -3.40 -3.35 -4.00
N GLN A 323 -2.79 -3.98 -5.01
CA GLN A 323 -2.68 -3.42 -6.36
C GLN A 323 -3.95 -3.71 -7.17
N THR A 324 -4.56 -2.68 -7.74
CA THR A 324 -5.68 -2.79 -8.70
C THR A 324 -5.20 -2.63 -10.15
N TYR A 325 -3.97 -3.03 -10.41
CA TYR A 325 -3.33 -3.01 -11.71
C TYR A 325 -2.41 -4.23 -11.84
N GLY A 326 -1.87 -4.43 -13.04
CA GLY A 326 -0.84 -5.42 -13.29
C GLY A 326 0.42 -4.82 -13.91
N ARG A 327 1.53 -5.55 -13.82
CA ARG A 327 2.77 -5.22 -14.54
C ARG A 327 2.94 -6.13 -15.75
N LEU A 328 3.03 -5.53 -16.92
CA LEU A 328 3.38 -6.19 -18.17
C LEU A 328 4.89 -6.17 -18.37
N PHE A 329 5.45 -7.35 -18.60
CA PHE A 329 6.84 -7.58 -18.97
C PHE A 329 6.88 -8.17 -20.38
N GLU A 330 7.90 -7.79 -21.14
CA GLU A 330 8.23 -8.39 -22.44
C GLU A 330 9.52 -9.19 -22.28
N PHE A 331 9.47 -10.50 -22.55
CA PHE A 331 10.58 -11.42 -22.27
C PHE A 331 11.27 -11.95 -23.53
N ILE A 332 12.51 -12.37 -23.36
CA ILE A 332 13.31 -13.04 -24.40
C ILE A 332 13.11 -14.55 -24.23
N TYR A 333 12.85 -15.27 -25.33
CA TYR A 333 12.86 -16.72 -25.33
C TYR A 333 14.30 -17.22 -25.12
N GLN A 334 14.61 -17.58 -23.89
CA GLN A 334 15.87 -18.28 -23.59
C GLN A 334 15.66 -19.59 -22.82
N ASN A 335 14.53 -19.79 -22.12
CA ASN A 335 14.26 -21.02 -21.37
C ASN A 335 12.75 -21.30 -21.21
N GLN A 336 12.40 -22.55 -20.86
CA GLN A 336 11.03 -23.04 -20.58
C GLN A 336 10.30 -22.32 -19.43
N TYR A 337 10.90 -21.29 -18.82
CA TYR A 337 10.39 -20.61 -17.63
C TYR A 337 9.92 -19.20 -17.99
N LEU A 338 8.64 -18.89 -17.73
CA LEU A 338 8.00 -17.58 -17.93
C LEU A 338 8.30 -16.56 -16.82
N ILE A 339 8.45 -17.07 -15.60
CA ILE A 339 8.80 -16.28 -14.41
C ILE A 339 10.33 -16.34 -14.27
N ARG A 340 10.98 -15.19 -14.06
CA ARG A 340 12.44 -15.01 -14.06
C ARG A 340 13.11 -15.16 -15.43
N SER A 341 12.37 -14.97 -16.52
CA SER A 341 12.97 -14.85 -17.85
C SER A 341 13.65 -13.50 -18.01
N SER A 342 14.74 -13.43 -18.77
CA SER A 342 15.34 -12.16 -19.20
C SER A 342 14.29 -11.29 -19.88
N ARG A 343 14.21 -10.01 -19.50
CA ARG A 343 13.28 -9.03 -20.10
C ARG A 343 13.98 -8.10 -21.09
N ILE A 344 13.22 -7.63 -22.08
CA ILE A 344 13.71 -6.71 -23.12
C ILE A 344 13.77 -5.29 -22.56
N ASP A 345 12.71 -4.86 -21.89
CA ASP A 345 12.51 -3.49 -21.42
C ASP A 345 12.01 -3.44 -19.97
N SER A 346 11.92 -2.22 -19.44
CA SER A 346 11.19 -1.96 -18.19
C SER A 346 9.73 -2.39 -18.30
N SER A 347 9.17 -2.88 -17.19
CA SER A 347 7.76 -3.28 -17.13
C SER A 347 6.80 -2.10 -17.25
N LYS A 348 5.64 -2.30 -17.87
CA LYS A 348 4.57 -1.29 -18.03
C LYS A 348 3.42 -1.55 -17.05
N ILE A 349 2.82 -0.50 -16.50
CA ILE A 349 1.61 -0.61 -15.66
C ILE A 349 0.39 -0.74 -16.56
N LEU A 350 -0.48 -1.71 -16.27
CA LEU A 350 -1.76 -1.93 -16.93
C LEU A 350 -2.92 -1.85 -15.92
N PRO A 351 -3.86 -0.90 -16.09
CA PRO A 351 -5.09 -0.89 -15.29
C PRO A 351 -5.85 -2.22 -15.38
N TYR A 352 -6.52 -2.63 -14.30
CA TYR A 352 -7.28 -3.88 -14.26
C TYR A 352 -8.36 -3.95 -15.35
N SER A 353 -8.98 -2.80 -15.67
CA SER A 353 -9.91 -2.68 -16.80
C SER A 353 -9.30 -3.11 -18.16
N HIS A 354 -8.02 -2.85 -18.39
CA HIS A 354 -7.32 -3.32 -19.58
C HIS A 354 -7.06 -4.83 -19.49
N ILE A 355 -6.64 -5.32 -18.34
CA ILE A 355 -6.40 -6.75 -18.11
C ILE A 355 -7.69 -7.56 -18.36
N CYS A 356 -8.85 -7.07 -17.93
CA CYS A 356 -10.15 -7.67 -18.24
C CYS A 356 -10.45 -7.75 -19.75
N LYS A 357 -10.00 -6.80 -20.56
CA LYS A 357 -10.11 -6.90 -22.02
C LYS A 357 -9.23 -8.02 -22.57
N LEU A 358 -8.01 -8.15 -22.06
CA LEU A 358 -7.06 -9.19 -22.47
C LEU A 358 -7.55 -10.59 -22.06
N LEU A 359 -8.17 -10.73 -20.88
CA LEU A 359 -8.80 -11.97 -20.42
C LEU A 359 -9.94 -12.45 -21.32
N LYS A 360 -10.58 -11.53 -22.06
CA LYS A 360 -11.64 -11.87 -23.04
C LYS A 360 -11.06 -12.32 -24.38
N THR A 361 -9.78 -12.09 -24.65
CA THR A 361 -9.14 -12.59 -25.87
C THR A 361 -8.68 -14.03 -25.69
N LYS A 362 -8.47 -14.75 -26.80
CA LYS A 362 -7.86 -16.08 -26.79
C LYS A 362 -6.33 -16.05 -26.86
N ASP A 363 -5.74 -14.85 -26.83
CA ASP A 363 -4.30 -14.66 -27.04
C ASP A 363 -3.51 -14.76 -25.73
N PHE A 364 -4.14 -14.47 -24.60
CA PHE A 364 -3.54 -14.61 -23.27
C PHE A 364 -4.08 -15.85 -22.56
N ILE A 365 -3.17 -16.56 -21.90
CA ILE A 365 -3.49 -17.69 -21.03
C ILE A 365 -3.32 -17.22 -19.58
N GLN A 366 -4.35 -17.43 -18.78
CA GLN A 366 -4.30 -17.20 -17.33
C GLN A 366 -3.85 -18.47 -16.61
N GLU A 367 -2.89 -18.32 -15.71
CA GLU A 367 -2.41 -19.38 -14.83
C GLU A 367 -2.43 -18.92 -13.38
N TYR A 368 -2.40 -19.90 -12.47
CA TYR A 368 -2.31 -19.69 -11.03
C TYR A 368 -1.13 -20.46 -10.47
N ASP A 369 -0.19 -19.76 -9.83
CA ASP A 369 0.92 -20.40 -9.14
C ASP A 369 0.54 -20.72 -7.69
N ASN A 370 0.31 -22.01 -7.41
CA ASN A 370 -0.08 -22.50 -6.08
C ASN A 370 0.95 -22.17 -4.98
N LYS A 371 2.24 -22.08 -5.31
CA LYS A 371 3.31 -21.85 -4.31
C LYS A 371 3.28 -20.43 -3.78
N THR A 372 3.11 -19.45 -4.66
CA THR A 372 3.06 -18.03 -4.31
C THR A 372 1.65 -17.53 -4.02
N SER A 373 0.64 -18.32 -4.38
CA SER A 373 -0.78 -17.97 -4.33
C SER A 373 -1.07 -16.71 -5.15
N SER A 374 -0.71 -16.77 -6.44
CA SER A 374 -0.81 -15.61 -7.33
C SER A 374 -1.16 -16.01 -8.76
N SER A 375 -2.07 -15.25 -9.36
CA SER A 375 -2.41 -15.37 -10.77
C SER A 375 -1.50 -14.52 -11.67
N TYR A 376 -1.38 -14.93 -12.93
CA TYR A 376 -0.71 -14.15 -13.98
C TYR A 376 -1.26 -14.51 -15.36
N LEU A 377 -1.07 -13.60 -16.33
CA LEU A 377 -1.31 -13.88 -17.75
C LEU A 377 0.01 -14.03 -18.49
N PHE A 378 0.00 -14.84 -19.53
CA PHE A 378 1.10 -14.82 -20.50
C PHE A 378 0.59 -15.00 -21.93
N ASN A 379 1.39 -14.52 -22.88
CA ASN A 379 1.19 -14.69 -24.32
C ASN A 379 2.52 -15.07 -24.96
N PHE A 380 2.61 -16.30 -25.46
CA PHE A 380 3.81 -16.82 -26.11
C PHE A 380 4.12 -16.15 -27.45
N LYS A 381 3.09 -15.73 -28.21
CA LYS A 381 3.29 -15.10 -29.52
C LYS A 381 3.92 -13.72 -29.38
N THR A 382 3.40 -12.92 -28.44
CA THR A 382 3.90 -11.56 -28.18
C THR A 382 5.00 -11.50 -27.13
N LYS A 383 5.37 -12.64 -26.52
CA LYS A 383 6.38 -12.76 -25.46
C LYS A 383 6.07 -11.88 -24.25
N GLN A 384 4.80 -11.85 -23.83
CA GLN A 384 4.33 -11.00 -22.75
C GLN A 384 3.98 -11.82 -21.52
N LEU A 385 4.35 -11.32 -20.34
CA LEU A 385 3.88 -11.78 -19.03
C LEU A 385 3.21 -10.62 -18.32
N ILE A 386 2.04 -10.83 -17.72
CA ILE A 386 1.33 -9.83 -16.91
C ILE A 386 1.11 -10.41 -15.52
N SER A 387 1.75 -9.85 -14.50
CA SER A 387 1.48 -10.18 -13.10
C SER A 387 0.48 -9.19 -12.52
N PHE A 388 -0.61 -9.69 -11.92
CA PHE A 388 -1.75 -8.89 -11.46
C PHE A 388 -2.59 -9.68 -10.44
N ASP A 389 -3.45 -8.99 -9.71
CA ASP A 389 -4.44 -9.64 -8.83
C ASP A 389 -5.77 -9.90 -9.55
N THR A 390 -6.29 -11.11 -9.38
CA THR A 390 -7.68 -11.49 -9.70
C THR A 390 -8.60 -11.29 -8.49
N ILE A 391 -9.92 -11.45 -8.67
CA ILE A 391 -10.86 -11.47 -7.54
C ILE A 391 -10.50 -12.58 -6.53
N ASP A 392 -10.05 -13.74 -7.01
CA ASP A 392 -9.62 -14.85 -6.15
C ASP A 392 -8.34 -14.52 -5.38
N ASP A 393 -7.34 -13.91 -6.03
CA ASP A 393 -6.13 -13.45 -5.34
C ASP A 393 -6.45 -12.37 -4.30
N ILE A 394 -7.36 -11.46 -4.64
CA ILE A 394 -7.90 -10.47 -3.71
C ILE A 394 -8.54 -11.16 -2.52
N GLN A 395 -9.33 -12.23 -2.71
CA GLN A 395 -9.98 -12.94 -1.62
C GLN A 395 -8.96 -13.64 -0.70
N ILE A 396 -7.89 -14.20 -1.25
CA ILE A 396 -6.80 -14.85 -0.50
C ILE A 396 -6.07 -13.87 0.42
N LYS A 397 -5.73 -12.68 -0.09
CA LYS A 397 -5.00 -11.61 0.65
C LYS A 397 -5.71 -11.14 1.90
#